data_AF-A0A2A4J3R7-F1
#
_entry.id   AF-A0A2A4J3R7-F1
#
_cell.length_a   1.000
_cell.length_b   1.000
_cell.length_c   1.000
_cell.angle_alpha   90.00
_cell.angle_beta   90.00
_cell.angle_gamma   90.00
#
_symmetry.space_group_name_H-M   'P 1'
#
loop_
_entity.id
_entity.type
_entity.pdbx_description
1 polymer ?
#
loop_
_entity_poly.entity_id
_entity_poly.type
_entity_poly.pdbx_seq_one_letter_code
_entity_poly.pdbx_strand_id
1 'polypeptide(L)'
;MPGVLRALLLLAAAAPLLADVNVMKDVTLGFGQALDKCREESQLTEEKMEEFFHFWRDDFKFEHRELGCAIQCMSRHFNLLTDSSRMHHDNTEKFIQSFPNGEVLARQMVELIHSCEKQFDHEEDHCWRILHLADCFKSSCVQRGIAPSMELMMTEFIMEAEARYCALPSDTTWLLKLFSRRRHPMRRQVLALLLTLARALAQLELGVLAQQYYPAVSPARARHTLSTQPPRAPRADTNDVLFIVR
;
A
#
# COMPACT_ATOMS: atom_id res chain seq x y z
N MET A 1 -31.51 -19.02 12.74
CA MET A 1 -30.44 -18.89 13.77
C MET A 1 -29.11 -19.58 13.45
N PRO A 2 -29.00 -20.75 12.78
CA PRO A 2 -27.69 -21.39 12.55
C PRO A 2 -26.81 -20.68 11.49
N GLY A 3 -27.43 -19.95 10.55
CA GLY A 3 -26.70 -19.19 9.52
C GLY A 3 -25.94 -17.98 10.05
N VAL A 4 -26.52 -17.26 11.02
CA VAL A 4 -25.89 -16.09 11.65
C VAL A 4 -24.69 -16.50 12.51
N LEU A 5 -24.83 -17.59 13.28
CA LEU A 5 -23.73 -18.13 14.08
C LEU A 5 -22.57 -18.64 13.20
N ARG A 6 -22.88 -19.30 12.07
CA ARG A 6 -21.87 -19.70 11.06
C ARG A 6 -21.19 -18.50 10.42
N ALA A 7 -21.94 -17.47 10.04
CA ALA A 7 -21.38 -16.25 9.46
C ALA A 7 -20.44 -15.54 10.46
N LEU A 8 -20.85 -15.39 11.72
CA LEU A 8 -20.03 -14.79 12.78
C LEU A 8 -18.75 -15.58 13.06
N LEU A 9 -18.81 -16.92 13.05
CA LEU A 9 -17.63 -17.78 13.20
C LEU A 9 -16.65 -17.63 12.04
N LEU A 10 -17.14 -17.53 10.80
CA LEU A 10 -16.28 -17.33 9.62
C LEU A 10 -15.63 -15.94 9.61
N LEU A 11 -16.37 -14.90 9.98
CA LEU A 11 -15.86 -13.53 10.10
C LEU A 11 -14.76 -13.43 11.17
N ALA A 12 -14.93 -14.08 12.32
CA ALA A 12 -13.94 -14.09 13.38
C ALA A 12 -12.63 -14.80 12.98
N ALA A 13 -12.71 -15.84 12.13
CA ALA A 13 -11.54 -16.57 11.65
C ALA A 13 -10.76 -15.83 10.54
N ALA A 14 -11.42 -14.95 9.79
CA ALA A 14 -10.77 -14.19 8.71
C ALA A 14 -9.99 -12.96 9.21
N ALA A 15 -10.39 -12.36 10.34
CA ALA A 15 -9.77 -11.15 10.86
C ALA A 15 -8.26 -11.28 11.18
N PRO A 16 -7.75 -12.38 11.78
CA PRO A 16 -6.32 -12.55 12.06
C PRO A 16 -5.48 -12.62 10.78
N LEU A 17 -5.93 -13.37 9.77
CA LEU A 17 -5.22 -13.50 8.50
C LEU A 17 -5.07 -12.16 7.77
N LEU A 18 -6.13 -11.33 7.82
CA LEU A 18 -6.08 -9.98 7.25
C LEU A 18 -5.14 -9.06 8.03
N ALA A 19 -5.01 -9.24 9.35
CA ALA A 19 -4.06 -8.46 10.15
C ALA A 19 -2.61 -8.79 9.76
N ASP A 20 -2.27 -10.07 9.61
CA ASP A 20 -0.92 -10.51 9.25
C ASP A 20 -0.49 -10.00 7.86
N VAL A 21 -1.40 -10.05 6.88
CA VAL A 21 -1.13 -9.54 5.52
C VAL A 21 -0.90 -8.03 5.52
N ASN A 22 -1.66 -7.27 6.32
CA ASN A 22 -1.46 -5.82 6.43
C ASN A 22 -0.12 -5.47 7.09
N VAL A 23 0.31 -6.23 8.11
CA VAL A 23 1.64 -6.05 8.70
C VAL A 23 2.73 -6.35 7.68
N MET A 24 2.63 -7.45 6.92
CA MET A 24 3.62 -7.78 5.89
C MET A 24 3.70 -6.71 4.79
N LYS A 25 2.56 -6.15 4.39
CA LYS A 25 2.45 -5.02 3.47
C LYS A 25 3.17 -3.78 4.01
N ASP A 26 2.86 -3.36 5.24
CA ASP A 26 3.48 -2.20 5.88
C ASP A 26 5.01 -2.38 6.03
N VAL A 27 5.45 -3.57 6.45
CA VAL A 27 6.88 -3.91 6.54
C VAL A 27 7.55 -3.88 5.16
N THR A 28 6.90 -4.42 4.12
CA THR A 28 7.43 -4.40 2.75
C THR A 28 7.62 -2.97 2.26
N LEU A 29 6.61 -2.11 2.43
CA LEU A 29 6.68 -0.70 2.03
C LEU A 29 7.75 0.05 2.81
N GLY A 30 7.78 -0.10 4.13
CA GLY A 30 8.78 0.54 4.99
C GLY A 30 10.20 0.10 4.69
N PHE A 31 10.41 -1.20 4.44
CA PHE A 31 11.70 -1.72 4.00
C PHE A 31 12.12 -1.14 2.64
N GLY A 32 11.18 -1.06 1.69
CA GLY A 32 11.38 -0.48 0.37
C GLY A 32 11.89 0.96 0.35
N GLN A 33 11.63 1.76 1.39
CA GLN A 33 12.08 3.17 1.48
C GLN A 33 13.61 3.33 1.45
N ALA A 34 14.38 2.28 1.76
CA ALA A 34 15.83 2.32 1.68
C ALA A 34 16.38 2.09 0.26
N LEU A 35 15.56 1.63 -0.69
CA LEU A 35 16.01 1.21 -2.02
C LEU A 35 16.70 2.35 -2.78
N ASP A 36 16.15 3.57 -2.73
CA ASP A 36 16.73 4.75 -3.40
C ASP A 36 18.16 5.04 -2.91
N LYS A 37 18.40 4.87 -1.60
CA LYS A 37 19.74 5.07 -1.00
C LYS A 37 20.70 3.94 -1.38
N CYS A 38 20.16 2.75 -1.62
CA CYS A 38 20.92 1.54 -1.92
C CYS A 38 21.19 1.31 -3.40
N ARG A 39 20.55 2.07 -4.30
CA ARG A 39 20.72 1.95 -5.75
C ARG A 39 22.18 2.03 -6.17
N GLU A 40 22.86 3.11 -5.76
CA GLU A 40 24.25 3.39 -6.17
C GLU A 40 25.23 2.39 -5.57
N GLU A 41 25.07 2.07 -4.28
CA GLU A 41 25.93 1.10 -3.58
C GLU A 41 25.80 -0.33 -4.15
N SER A 42 24.61 -0.67 -4.64
CA SER A 42 24.28 -2.01 -5.13
C SER A 42 24.38 -2.16 -6.65
N GLN A 43 24.76 -1.08 -7.35
CA GLN A 43 24.87 -1.03 -8.82
C GLN A 43 23.57 -1.41 -9.54
N LEU A 44 22.42 -1.10 -8.94
CA LEU A 44 21.12 -1.33 -9.58
C LEU A 44 20.91 -0.32 -10.70
N THR A 45 20.53 -0.82 -11.89
CA THR A 45 19.97 0.03 -12.94
C THR A 45 18.57 0.48 -12.56
N GLU A 46 18.05 1.52 -13.20
CA GLU A 46 16.66 1.97 -12.98
C GLU A 46 15.65 0.84 -13.29
N GLU A 47 15.88 0.07 -14.35
CA GLU A 47 15.08 -1.12 -14.69
C GLU A 47 15.06 -2.15 -13.54
N LYS A 48 16.20 -2.40 -12.89
CA LYS A 48 16.28 -3.32 -11.75
C LYS A 48 15.65 -2.77 -10.48
N MET A 49 15.50 -1.45 -10.35
CA MET A 49 14.71 -0.88 -9.25
C MET A 49 13.22 -1.13 -9.45
N GLU A 50 12.73 -1.06 -10.70
CA GLU A 50 11.32 -1.34 -11.00
C GLU A 50 10.95 -2.80 -10.68
N GLU A 51 11.90 -3.73 -10.85
CA GLU A 51 11.71 -5.14 -10.49
C GLU A 51 11.34 -5.33 -9.00
N PHE A 52 11.83 -4.50 -8.08
CA PHE A 52 11.48 -4.61 -6.66
C PHE A 52 9.98 -4.41 -6.37
N PHE A 53 9.27 -3.61 -7.18
CA PHE A 53 7.82 -3.47 -7.04
C PHE A 53 7.08 -4.77 -7.36
N HIS A 54 7.73 -5.67 -8.09
CA HIS A 54 7.20 -6.96 -8.48
C HIS A 54 7.63 -8.10 -7.55
N PHE A 55 8.32 -7.81 -6.44
CA PHE A 55 8.84 -8.83 -5.51
C PHE A 55 7.79 -9.90 -5.13
N TRP A 56 6.55 -9.48 -4.84
CA TRP A 56 5.46 -10.38 -4.43
C TRP A 56 4.69 -11.03 -5.59
N ARG A 57 5.04 -10.79 -6.86
CA ARG A 57 4.45 -11.52 -8.01
C ARG A 57 4.94 -12.95 -8.05
N ASP A 58 4.07 -13.89 -8.39
CA ASP A 58 4.41 -15.32 -8.50
C ASP A 58 5.53 -15.59 -9.51
N ASP A 59 5.64 -14.79 -10.57
CA ASP A 59 6.61 -14.95 -11.66
C ASP A 59 7.92 -14.16 -11.48
N PHE A 60 8.08 -13.44 -10.37
CA PHE A 60 9.32 -12.72 -10.06
C PHE A 60 10.52 -13.69 -9.92
N LYS A 61 11.65 -13.32 -10.53
CA LYS A 61 12.84 -14.17 -10.64
C LYS A 61 14.00 -13.67 -9.77
N PHE A 62 14.51 -14.55 -8.93
CA PHE A 62 15.67 -14.30 -8.07
C PHE A 62 16.97 -14.74 -8.79
N GLU A 63 17.27 -14.13 -9.93
CA GLU A 63 18.36 -14.55 -10.82
C GLU A 63 19.53 -13.56 -10.90
N HIS A 64 19.38 -12.36 -10.33
CA HIS A 64 20.34 -11.28 -10.44
C HIS A 64 21.00 -11.00 -9.10
N ARG A 65 22.34 -11.14 -9.04
CA ARG A 65 23.14 -10.93 -7.84
C ARG A 65 22.95 -9.53 -7.24
N GLU A 66 22.76 -8.53 -8.09
CA GLU A 66 22.60 -7.12 -7.73
C GLU A 66 21.34 -6.91 -6.86
N LEU A 67 20.27 -7.68 -7.09
CA LEU A 67 19.07 -7.66 -6.25
C LEU A 67 19.40 -8.11 -4.82
N GLY A 68 20.22 -9.15 -4.67
CA GLY A 68 20.70 -9.63 -3.38
C GLY A 68 21.55 -8.59 -2.65
N CYS A 69 22.45 -7.92 -3.38
CA CYS A 69 23.24 -6.83 -2.81
C CYS A 69 22.38 -5.64 -2.36
N ALA A 70 21.32 -5.32 -3.09
CA ALA A 70 20.39 -4.26 -2.70
C ALA A 70 19.59 -4.62 -1.44
N ILE A 71 19.07 -5.85 -1.35
CA ILE A 71 18.42 -6.34 -0.11
C ILE A 71 19.41 -6.31 1.05
N GLN A 72 20.68 -6.66 0.82
CA GLN A 72 21.73 -6.56 1.83
C GLN A 72 21.96 -5.11 2.29
N CYS A 73 22.08 -4.17 1.36
CA CYS A 73 22.25 -2.75 1.66
C CYS A 73 21.06 -2.23 2.48
N MET A 74 19.82 -2.52 2.06
CA MET A 74 18.61 -2.10 2.77
C MET A 74 18.57 -2.70 4.18
N SER A 75 18.95 -3.97 4.32
CA SER A 75 19.02 -4.64 5.63
C SER A 75 20.06 -3.99 6.54
N ARG A 76 21.21 -3.53 6.01
CA ARG A 76 22.20 -2.75 6.76
C ARG A 76 21.68 -1.36 7.12
N HIS A 77 20.94 -0.71 6.22
CA HIS A 77 20.35 0.61 6.47
C HIS A 77 19.48 0.63 7.72
N PHE A 78 18.69 -0.43 7.92
CA PHE A 78 17.84 -0.61 9.08
C PHE A 78 18.50 -1.37 10.25
N ASN A 79 19.80 -1.62 10.19
CA ASN A 79 20.56 -2.33 11.22
C ASN A 79 20.02 -3.75 11.54
N LEU A 80 19.56 -4.45 10.50
CA LEU A 80 18.95 -5.79 10.58
C LEU A 80 19.98 -6.92 10.42
N LEU A 81 21.23 -6.59 10.11
CA LEU A 81 22.31 -7.55 9.96
C LEU A 81 23.39 -7.34 11.02
N THR A 82 24.02 -8.42 11.43
CA THR A 82 25.27 -8.41 12.19
C THR A 82 26.46 -8.12 11.25
N ASP A 83 27.65 -7.93 11.84
CA ASP A 83 28.90 -7.72 11.09
C ASP A 83 29.23 -8.88 10.12
N SER A 84 28.78 -10.10 10.44
CA SER A 84 28.95 -11.29 9.58
C SER A 84 27.90 -11.39 8.46
N SER A 85 27.12 -10.33 8.22
CA SER A 85 25.98 -10.32 7.27
C SER A 85 24.99 -11.47 7.53
N ARG A 86 24.65 -11.65 8.82
CA ARG A 86 23.63 -12.58 9.34
C ARG A 86 22.50 -11.79 9.99
N MET A 87 21.31 -12.35 10.09
CA MET A 87 20.19 -11.61 10.69
C MET A 87 20.47 -11.25 12.15
N HIS A 88 20.25 -9.99 12.52
CA HIS A 88 20.26 -9.54 13.90
C HIS A 88 18.86 -9.68 14.51
N HIS A 89 18.57 -10.83 15.13
CA HIS A 89 17.22 -11.22 15.61
C HIS A 89 16.48 -10.10 16.36
N ASP A 90 17.11 -9.53 17.39
CA ASP A 90 16.45 -8.49 18.22
C ASP A 90 16.12 -7.21 17.44
N ASN A 91 16.97 -6.82 16.49
CA ASN A 91 16.75 -5.61 15.70
C ASN A 91 15.70 -5.86 14.63
N THR A 92 15.70 -7.05 14.02
CA THR A 92 14.65 -7.47 13.09
C THR A 92 13.29 -7.54 13.77
N GLU A 93 13.20 -8.11 14.97
CA GLU A 93 11.95 -8.16 15.73
C GLU A 93 11.44 -6.74 16.05
N LYS A 94 12.32 -5.86 16.56
CA LYS A 94 11.97 -4.46 16.86
C LYS A 94 11.58 -3.65 15.63
N PHE A 95 12.24 -3.88 14.50
CA PHE A 95 11.91 -3.24 13.23
C PHE A 95 10.49 -3.61 12.82
N ILE A 96 10.13 -4.90 12.86
CA ILE A 96 8.76 -5.35 12.52
C ILE A 96 7.75 -4.79 13.52
N GLN A 97 8.05 -4.81 14.82
CA GLN A 97 7.19 -4.24 15.87
C GLN A 97 6.99 -2.74 15.77
N SER A 98 7.82 -2.02 14.99
CA SER A 98 7.65 -0.58 14.78
C SER A 98 6.49 -0.22 13.83
N PHE A 99 5.97 -1.22 13.10
CA PHE A 99 4.81 -1.07 12.22
C PHE A 99 3.50 -1.30 12.98
N PRO A 100 2.36 -0.75 12.50
CA PRO A 100 1.06 -0.96 13.13
C PRO A 100 0.71 -2.45 13.28
N ASN A 101 0.43 -2.88 14.52
CA ASN A 101 0.18 -4.29 14.89
C ASN A 101 1.35 -5.24 14.60
N GLY A 102 2.58 -4.74 14.43
CA GLY A 102 3.74 -5.56 14.08
C GLY A 102 4.05 -6.70 15.05
N GLU A 103 3.65 -6.56 16.32
CA GLU A 103 3.82 -7.57 17.37
C GLU A 103 3.16 -8.92 17.05
N VAL A 104 2.10 -8.94 16.24
CA VAL A 104 1.38 -10.18 15.89
C VAL A 104 2.20 -11.08 14.96
N LEU A 105 3.09 -10.49 14.16
CA LEU A 105 3.83 -11.19 13.10
C LEU A 105 5.34 -11.20 13.31
N ALA A 106 5.88 -10.33 14.17
CA ALA A 106 7.33 -10.15 14.36
C ALA A 106 8.08 -11.45 14.64
N ARG A 107 7.61 -12.25 15.62
CA ARG A 107 8.24 -13.53 15.96
C ARG A 107 8.20 -14.52 14.80
N GLN A 108 7.04 -14.66 14.17
CA GLN A 108 6.87 -15.55 13.03
C GLN A 108 7.79 -15.17 11.87
N MET A 109 7.94 -13.88 11.56
CA MET A 109 8.85 -13.41 10.51
C MET A 109 10.32 -13.67 10.84
N VAL A 110 10.76 -13.41 12.07
CA VAL A 110 12.13 -13.72 12.52
C VAL A 110 12.40 -15.23 12.40
N GLU A 111 11.47 -16.07 12.82
CA GLU A 111 11.60 -17.53 12.68
C GLU A 111 11.69 -17.96 11.20
N LEU A 112 10.86 -17.39 10.33
CA LEU A 112 10.89 -17.66 8.89
C LEU A 112 12.25 -17.30 8.28
N ILE A 113 12.73 -16.08 8.51
CA ILE A 113 14.03 -15.62 8.00
C ILE A 113 15.16 -16.52 8.52
N HIS A 114 15.15 -16.84 9.82
CA HIS A 114 16.17 -17.69 10.43
C HIS A 114 16.15 -19.12 9.85
N SER A 115 14.96 -19.65 9.56
CA SER A 115 14.83 -20.97 8.93
C SER A 115 15.37 -21.01 7.50
N CYS A 116 15.22 -19.91 6.75
CA CYS A 116 15.79 -19.76 5.42
C CYS A 116 17.31 -19.58 5.48
N GLU A 117 17.82 -18.79 6.42
CA GLU A 117 19.25 -18.56 6.62
C GLU A 117 20.04 -19.86 6.81
N LYS A 118 19.48 -20.82 7.57
CA LYS A 118 20.11 -22.14 7.77
C LYS A 118 20.27 -22.95 6.49
N GLN A 119 19.39 -22.77 5.50
CA GLN A 119 19.43 -23.54 4.25
C GLN A 119 20.57 -23.09 3.34
N PHE A 120 20.95 -21.82 3.42
CA PHE A 120 21.96 -21.19 2.56
C PHE A 120 23.24 -20.82 3.33
N ASP A 121 23.50 -21.48 4.46
CA ASP A 121 24.67 -21.20 5.31
C ASP A 121 26.01 -21.44 4.61
N HIS A 122 26.00 -22.32 3.62
CA HIS A 122 27.12 -22.71 2.78
C HIS A 122 27.48 -21.68 1.70
N GLU A 123 26.61 -20.71 1.42
CA GLU A 123 26.84 -19.69 0.40
C GLU A 123 27.79 -18.60 0.94
N GLU A 124 28.99 -18.53 0.34
CA GLU A 124 30.04 -17.59 0.76
C GLU A 124 29.74 -16.16 0.30
N ASP A 125 29.26 -15.99 -0.93
CA ASP A 125 28.86 -14.68 -1.45
C ASP A 125 27.60 -14.19 -0.75
N HIS A 126 27.73 -13.10 0.01
CA HIS A 126 26.64 -12.58 0.82
C HIS A 126 25.46 -12.06 0.00
N CYS A 127 25.68 -11.54 -1.21
CA CYS A 127 24.60 -11.08 -2.07
C CYS A 127 23.77 -12.27 -2.57
N TRP A 128 24.43 -13.34 -3.05
CA TRP A 128 23.72 -14.57 -3.44
C TRP A 128 23.00 -15.22 -2.27
N ARG A 129 23.65 -15.29 -1.10
CA ARG A 129 23.02 -15.86 0.09
C ARG A 129 21.75 -15.10 0.47
N ILE A 130 21.79 -13.77 0.45
CA ILE A 130 20.65 -12.93 0.78
C ILE A 130 19.55 -13.03 -0.28
N LEU A 131 19.92 -13.16 -1.57
CA LEU A 131 18.96 -13.37 -2.65
C LEU A 131 18.19 -14.68 -2.47
N HIS A 132 18.88 -15.79 -2.24
CA HIS A 132 18.26 -17.09 -2.00
C HIS A 132 17.46 -17.12 -0.68
N LEU A 133 17.94 -16.44 0.36
CA LEU A 133 17.19 -16.23 1.59
C LEU A 133 15.88 -15.51 1.30
N ALA A 134 15.90 -14.45 0.49
CA ALA A 134 14.72 -13.66 0.16
C ALA A 134 13.68 -14.48 -0.64
N ASP A 135 14.14 -15.32 -1.57
CA ASP A 135 13.27 -16.24 -2.30
C ASP A 135 12.60 -17.27 -1.37
N CYS A 136 13.40 -17.91 -0.50
CA CYS A 136 12.88 -18.82 0.52
C CYS A 136 11.88 -18.13 1.46
N PHE A 137 12.19 -16.91 1.90
CA PHE A 137 11.33 -16.13 2.77
C PHE A 137 9.99 -15.81 2.10
N LYS A 138 10.02 -15.30 0.86
CA LYS A 138 8.83 -15.03 0.06
C LYS A 138 7.97 -16.30 -0.07
N SER A 139 8.58 -17.41 -0.48
CA SER A 139 7.89 -18.69 -0.64
C SER A 139 7.22 -19.15 0.67
N SER A 140 7.91 -18.98 1.79
CA SER A 140 7.38 -19.32 3.12
C SER A 140 6.21 -18.41 3.54
N CYS A 141 6.27 -17.13 3.19
CA CYS A 141 5.18 -16.18 3.44
C CYS A 141 3.93 -16.51 2.60
N VAL A 142 4.12 -16.89 1.32
CA VAL A 142 3.02 -17.33 0.45
C VAL A 142 2.36 -18.59 1.01
N GLN A 143 3.14 -19.60 1.40
CA GLN A 143 2.61 -20.85 1.98
C GLN A 143 1.81 -20.63 3.27
N ARG A 144 2.17 -19.62 4.05
CA ARG A 144 1.49 -19.26 5.30
C ARG A 144 0.32 -18.29 5.11
N GLY A 145 0.07 -17.85 3.88
CA GLY A 145 -1.02 -16.91 3.58
C GLY A 145 -0.81 -15.50 4.15
N ILE A 146 0.45 -15.12 4.42
CA ILE A 146 0.81 -13.80 4.97
C ILE A 146 1.45 -12.88 3.92
N ALA A 147 1.72 -13.38 2.72
CA ALA A 147 2.21 -12.59 1.60
C ALA A 147 1.13 -11.60 1.12
N PRO A 148 1.43 -10.31 0.96
CA PRO A 148 0.51 -9.35 0.39
C PRO A 148 0.28 -9.63 -1.10
N SER A 149 -0.94 -9.41 -1.56
CA SER A 149 -1.23 -9.48 -2.99
C SER A 149 -0.62 -8.27 -3.71
N MET A 150 -0.31 -8.46 -4.99
CA MET A 150 0.18 -7.36 -5.83
C MET A 150 -0.84 -6.23 -5.97
N GLU A 151 -2.14 -6.55 -6.00
CA GLU A 151 -3.21 -5.56 -6.00
C GLU A 151 -3.19 -4.67 -4.75
N LEU A 152 -2.99 -5.29 -3.57
CA LEU A 152 -2.88 -4.57 -2.31
C LEU A 152 -1.62 -3.68 -2.30
N MET A 153 -0.47 -4.22 -2.70
CA MET A 153 0.78 -3.47 -2.77
C MET A 153 0.68 -2.26 -3.72
N MET A 154 0.10 -2.45 -4.90
CA MET A 154 -0.06 -1.37 -5.89
C MET A 154 -1.03 -0.29 -5.40
N THR A 155 -2.13 -0.68 -4.74
CA THR A 155 -3.10 0.27 -4.20
C THR A 155 -2.46 1.15 -3.14
N GLU A 156 -1.71 0.58 -2.20
CA GLU A 156 -0.99 1.38 -1.20
C GLU A 156 0.08 2.27 -1.82
N PHE A 157 0.82 1.78 -2.82
CA PHE A 157 1.83 2.59 -3.49
C PHE A 157 1.21 3.83 -4.15
N ILE A 158 0.06 3.68 -4.81
CA ILE A 158 -0.70 4.79 -5.39
C ILE A 158 -1.17 5.74 -4.28
N MET A 159 -1.73 5.21 -3.19
CA MET A 159 -2.20 6.03 -2.07
C MET A 159 -1.06 6.83 -1.40
N GLU A 160 0.12 6.22 -1.21
CA GLU A 160 1.30 6.91 -0.67
C GLU A 160 1.83 7.98 -1.63
N ALA A 161 1.85 7.70 -2.94
CA ALA A 161 2.26 8.67 -3.95
C ALA A 161 1.29 9.87 -3.97
N GLU A 162 -0.02 9.62 -4.02
CA GLU A 162 -1.04 10.66 -3.99
C GLU A 162 -1.01 11.48 -2.70
N ALA A 163 -0.79 10.85 -1.54
CA ALA A 163 -0.62 11.56 -0.27
C ALA A 163 0.57 12.54 -0.32
N ARG A 164 1.67 12.16 -0.98
CA ARG A 164 2.81 13.09 -1.21
C ARG A 164 2.42 14.23 -2.15
N TYR A 165 1.66 13.96 -3.22
CA TYR A 165 1.19 15.00 -4.15
C TYR A 165 0.16 15.95 -3.52
N CYS A 166 -0.74 15.47 -2.67
CA CYS A 166 -1.69 16.31 -1.94
C CYS A 166 -1.07 17.06 -0.76
N ALA A 167 0.05 16.57 -0.22
CA ALA A 167 0.86 17.27 0.77
C ALA A 167 1.79 18.34 0.17
N LEU A 168 1.95 18.38 -1.16
CA LEU A 168 2.58 19.53 -1.80
C LEU A 168 1.69 20.75 -1.55
N PRO A 169 2.25 21.86 -1.04
CA PRO A 169 1.47 23.07 -0.85
C PRO A 169 1.07 23.57 -2.23
N SER A 170 -0.15 23.26 -2.67
CA SER A 170 -0.79 24.07 -3.71
C SER A 170 -0.80 25.49 -3.15
N ASP A 171 -0.04 26.34 -3.82
CA ASP A 171 0.31 27.69 -3.40
C ASP A 171 -0.98 28.53 -3.27
N THR A 172 -1.65 28.40 -2.13
CA THR A 172 -2.88 29.12 -1.73
C THR A 172 -2.65 29.86 -0.41
N THR A 173 -1.48 29.69 0.21
CA THR A 173 -1.08 30.43 1.41
C THR A 173 -0.88 31.94 1.13
N TRP A 174 -0.66 32.34 -0.14
CA TRP A 174 -0.68 33.75 -0.51
C TRP A 174 -2.08 34.37 -0.42
N LEU A 175 -3.17 33.62 -0.68
CA LEU A 175 -4.55 34.14 -0.55
C LEU A 175 -4.85 34.51 0.90
N LEU A 176 -4.46 33.63 1.83
CA LEU A 176 -4.64 33.86 3.26
C LEU A 176 -3.75 35.00 3.77
N LYS A 177 -2.53 35.16 3.24
CA LYS A 177 -1.64 36.29 3.58
C LYS A 177 -2.12 37.64 3.03
N LEU A 178 -2.75 37.67 1.85
CA LEU A 178 -3.41 38.87 1.29
C LEU A 178 -4.64 39.28 2.10
N PHE A 179 -5.35 38.34 2.71
CA PHE A 179 -6.48 38.64 3.59
C PHE A 179 -6.07 39.04 5.02
N SER A 180 -4.85 38.74 5.47
CA SER A 180 -4.41 39.01 6.86
C SER A 180 -3.89 40.44 7.09
N ARG A 181 -3.49 41.19 6.05
CA ARG A 181 -2.73 42.45 6.21
C ARG A 181 -3.50 43.78 6.21
N ARG A 182 -4.84 43.79 6.16
CA ARG A 182 -5.62 45.03 6.40
C ARG A 182 -6.79 44.79 7.36
N ARG A 183 -6.57 45.13 8.63
CA ARG A 183 -7.64 45.27 9.64
C ARG A 183 -8.45 46.53 9.34
N HIS A 184 -9.47 46.42 8.49
CA HIS A 184 -10.53 47.43 8.38
C HIS A 184 -11.83 46.91 9.00
N PRO A 185 -12.53 47.71 9.83
CA PRO A 185 -13.72 47.28 10.57
C PRO A 185 -14.92 46.94 9.67
N MET A 186 -14.94 47.38 8.41
CA MET A 186 -15.96 47.00 7.41
C MET A 186 -15.93 45.50 7.04
N ARG A 187 -14.83 44.78 7.27
CA ARG A 187 -14.70 43.37 6.84
C ARG A 187 -15.49 42.37 7.65
N ARG A 188 -15.85 42.67 8.90
CA ARG A 188 -16.66 41.72 9.71
C ARG A 188 -18.06 41.56 9.14
N GLN A 189 -18.66 42.65 8.66
CA GLN A 189 -19.97 42.61 8.02
C GLN A 189 -19.90 41.91 6.67
N VAL A 190 -18.88 42.20 5.85
CA VAL A 190 -18.70 41.54 4.54
C VAL A 190 -18.37 40.05 4.70
N LEU A 191 -17.52 39.67 5.66
CA LEU A 191 -17.19 38.26 5.92
C LEU A 191 -18.39 37.50 6.49
N ALA A 192 -19.17 38.13 7.38
CA ALA A 192 -20.42 37.55 7.87
C ALA A 192 -21.44 37.35 6.72
N LEU A 193 -21.55 38.34 5.82
CA LEU A 193 -22.43 38.27 4.64
C LEU A 193 -21.98 37.18 3.65
N LEU A 194 -20.66 37.04 3.45
CA LEU A 194 -20.09 36.00 2.58
C LEU A 194 -20.28 34.60 3.19
N LEU A 195 -20.14 34.45 4.51
CA LEU A 195 -20.38 33.19 5.21
C LEU A 195 -21.86 32.80 5.20
N THR A 196 -22.78 33.77 5.31
CA THR A 196 -24.22 33.48 5.16
C THR A 196 -24.60 33.15 3.72
N LEU A 197 -24.03 33.84 2.73
CA LEU A 197 -24.21 33.51 1.31
C LEU A 197 -23.67 32.12 0.96
N ALA A 198 -22.48 31.76 1.46
CA ALA A 198 -21.90 30.43 1.25
C ALA A 198 -22.75 29.32 1.88
N ARG A 199 -23.29 29.54 3.09
CA ARG A 199 -24.24 28.60 3.72
C ARG A 199 -25.55 28.47 2.93
N ALA A 200 -26.09 29.57 2.41
CA ALA A 200 -27.31 29.55 1.60
C ALA A 200 -27.08 28.80 0.27
N LEU A 201 -25.93 29.00 -0.38
CA LEU A 201 -25.55 28.26 -1.59
C LEU A 201 -25.38 26.76 -1.33
N ALA A 202 -24.73 26.37 -0.22
CA ALA A 202 -24.60 24.96 0.14
C ALA A 202 -25.96 24.29 0.43
N GLN A 203 -26.91 25.01 1.02
CA GLN A 203 -28.27 24.52 1.25
C GLN A 203 -29.07 24.37 -0.06
N LEU A 204 -28.84 25.23 -1.05
CA LEU A 204 -29.42 25.12 -2.38
C LEU A 204 -28.89 23.91 -3.15
N GLU A 205 -27.60 23.60 -3.09
CA GLU A 205 -27.04 22.41 -3.75
C GLU A 205 -27.51 21.09 -3.13
N LEU A 206 -27.65 21.02 -1.80
CA LEU A 206 -28.21 19.85 -1.11
C LEU A 206 -29.68 19.60 -1.49
N GLY A 207 -30.44 20.67 -1.76
CA GLY A 207 -31.82 20.57 -2.24
C GLY A 207 -31.94 20.01 -3.67
N VAL A 208 -30.99 20.35 -4.54
CA VAL A 208 -30.97 19.85 -5.93
C VAL A 208 -30.54 18.38 -6.00
N LEU A 209 -29.56 17.95 -5.18
CA LEU A 209 -29.11 16.56 -5.16
C LEU A 209 -30.13 15.59 -4.52
N ALA A 210 -30.94 16.05 -3.56
CA ALA A 210 -31.98 15.23 -2.95
C ALA A 210 -33.10 14.86 -3.95
N GLN A 211 -33.38 15.71 -4.94
CA GLN A 211 -34.40 15.46 -5.96
C GLN A 211 -33.92 14.47 -7.05
N GLN A 212 -32.61 14.35 -7.26
CA GLN A 212 -32.04 13.55 -8.34
C GLN A 212 -31.74 12.10 -7.93
N TYR A 213 -31.64 11.79 -6.63
CA TYR A 213 -31.32 10.44 -6.13
C TYR A 213 -32.48 9.66 -5.48
N TYR A 214 -33.67 10.26 -5.31
CA TYR A 214 -34.88 9.56 -4.85
C TYR A 214 -36.10 9.85 -5.73
N PRO A 215 -36.25 9.20 -6.90
CA PRO A 215 -37.56 9.12 -7.53
C PRO A 215 -38.49 8.26 -6.65
N ALA A 216 -39.66 8.81 -6.33
CA ALA A 216 -40.71 8.13 -5.57
C ALA A 216 -41.08 6.79 -6.23
N VAL A 217 -40.85 5.69 -5.52
CA VAL A 217 -41.28 4.35 -5.93
C VAL A 217 -42.78 4.23 -5.67
N SER A 218 -43.57 4.17 -6.74
CA SER A 218 -44.98 3.80 -6.71
C SER A 218 -45.14 2.32 -7.09
N PRO A 219 -45.96 1.51 -6.39
CA PRO A 219 -46.05 0.09 -6.66
C PRO A 219 -47.16 -0.23 -7.66
N ALA A 220 -46.83 -0.75 -8.84
CA ALA A 220 -47.81 -1.44 -9.68
C ALA A 220 -47.18 -2.47 -10.65
N ARG A 221 -47.45 -3.74 -10.35
CA ARG A 221 -48.01 -4.77 -11.27
C ARG A 221 -47.16 -5.30 -12.45
N ALA A 222 -46.57 -6.48 -12.18
CA ALA A 222 -46.51 -7.72 -12.98
C ALA A 222 -46.79 -7.71 -14.51
N ARG A 223 -45.85 -8.27 -15.30
CA ARG A 223 -45.93 -9.56 -16.06
C ARG A 223 -44.90 -9.64 -17.21
N HIS A 224 -44.30 -10.84 -17.38
CA HIS A 224 -43.82 -11.52 -18.62
C HIS A 224 -42.89 -10.75 -19.59
N THR A 225 -41.87 -11.27 -20.30
CA THR A 225 -41.32 -12.60 -20.64
C THR A 225 -40.04 -12.37 -21.50
N LEU A 226 -39.18 -13.39 -21.58
CA LEU A 226 -38.27 -13.77 -22.69
C LEU A 226 -36.94 -13.01 -22.98
N SER A 227 -35.85 -13.79 -22.87
CA SER A 227 -34.89 -14.14 -23.94
C SER A 227 -34.04 -13.05 -24.64
N THR A 228 -32.71 -13.10 -24.44
CA THR A 228 -31.64 -13.51 -25.41
C THR A 228 -30.25 -13.02 -24.97
N GLN A 229 -29.23 -13.90 -25.02
CA GLN A 229 -27.78 -13.57 -25.03
C GLN A 229 -27.37 -12.95 -26.40
N PRO A 230 -26.10 -12.55 -26.63
CA PRO A 230 -25.18 -11.66 -25.89
C PRO A 230 -24.59 -10.58 -26.84
N PRO A 231 -23.60 -9.76 -26.41
CA PRO A 231 -22.42 -9.62 -27.28
C PRO A 231 -21.07 -9.63 -26.54
N ARG A 232 -20.03 -10.03 -27.29
CA ARG A 232 -18.60 -9.96 -26.95
C ARG A 232 -17.98 -8.62 -27.38
N ALA A 233 -16.82 -8.35 -26.76
CA ALA A 233 -15.66 -7.53 -27.19
C ALA A 233 -15.69 -6.04 -26.78
N PRO A 234 -14.53 -5.39 -26.49
CA PRO A 234 -13.19 -5.67 -27.05
C PRO A 234 -12.03 -5.86 -26.06
N ARG A 235 -10.92 -6.38 -26.61
CA ARG A 235 -9.55 -6.30 -26.07
C ARG A 235 -9.12 -4.83 -26.00
N ALA A 236 -8.56 -4.41 -24.87
CA ALA A 236 -7.69 -3.24 -24.81
C ALA A 236 -6.25 -3.76 -24.76
N ASP A 237 -5.56 -3.61 -25.88
CA ASP A 237 -4.10 -3.59 -25.96
C ASP A 237 -3.65 -2.13 -25.72
N THR A 238 -2.34 -1.95 -25.53
CA THR A 238 -1.56 -0.69 -25.47
C THR A 238 -1.48 0.04 -24.12
N ASN A 239 -0.31 -0.11 -23.50
CA ASN A 239 0.63 0.98 -23.18
C ASN A 239 -0.01 2.31 -22.79
N ASP A 240 -0.18 2.56 -21.49
CA ASP A 240 -0.21 3.92 -20.90
C ASP A 240 -0.25 3.84 -19.36
N VAL A 241 0.73 3.15 -18.77
CA VAL A 241 1.07 3.32 -17.34
C VAL A 241 2.58 3.52 -17.23
N LEU A 242 3.07 4.53 -17.93
CA LEU A 242 4.44 5.02 -17.80
C LEU A 242 4.29 6.53 -17.76
N PHE A 243 4.35 7.15 -16.57
CA PHE A 243 4.59 8.58 -16.29
C PHE A 243 3.99 8.99 -14.94
N ILE A 244 4.34 8.30 -13.85
CA ILE A 244 4.21 8.91 -12.50
C ILE A 244 5.39 8.47 -11.62
N VAL A 245 6.62 8.81 -11.98
CA VAL A 245 7.68 9.18 -11.02
C VAL A 245 8.69 10.08 -11.77
N ARG A 246 8.59 11.39 -11.52
CA ARG A 246 9.69 12.35 -11.69
C ARG A 246 9.54 13.43 -10.64
#